data_AF-A0A7X8I6D1-F1
#
_entry.id   AF-A0A7X8I6D1-F1
#
_cell.length_a   1.000
_cell.length_b   1.000
_cell.length_c   1.000
_cell.angle_alpha   90.00
_cell.angle_beta   90.00
_cell.angle_gamma   90.00
#
_symmetry.space_group_name_H-M   'P 1'
#
loop_
_entity.id
_entity.type
_entity.pdbx_description
1 polymer ?
#
loop_
_entity_poly.entity_id
_entity_poly.type
_entity_poly.pdbx_seq_one_letter_code
_entity_poly.pdbx_strand_id
1 'polypeptide(L)'
;LEPIEDNRGPGRRTMVYIEQIPNPIIASRTEHTIVESMVQTPKEVLEATAAIELLQDLYDDISQIGPMLRTSIRKEASLDLNQIERKIKEILDRQNHFE
;
A
#
# COMPACT_ATOMS: atom_id res chain seq x y z
N LEU A 1 -2.07 13.07 10.26
CA LEU A 1 -0.93 13.14 9.31
C LEU A 1 -1.54 13.31 7.93
N GLU A 2 -0.83 13.88 6.96
CA GLU A 2 -1.35 14.02 5.60
C GLU A 2 -0.24 13.83 4.55
N PRO A 3 -0.39 12.91 3.58
CA PRO A 3 0.57 12.76 2.48
C PRO A 3 0.65 14.02 1.62
N ILE A 4 1.86 14.35 1.16
CA ILE A 4 2.07 15.49 0.26
C ILE A 4 1.95 15.01 -1.19
N GLU A 5 0.84 15.35 -1.84
CA GLU A 5 0.58 15.04 -3.24
C GLU A 5 1.12 16.14 -4.18
N ASP A 6 0.80 17.40 -3.92
CA ASP A 6 1.22 18.55 -4.74
C ASP A 6 2.58 19.14 -4.32
N ASN A 7 3.36 19.61 -5.30
CA ASN A 7 4.70 20.21 -5.09
C ASN A 7 5.66 19.31 -4.28
N ARG A 8 5.59 18.01 -4.54
CA ARG A 8 6.46 17.01 -3.93
C ARG A 8 7.92 17.25 -4.31
N GLY A 9 8.81 17.18 -3.33
CA GLY A 9 10.25 17.36 -3.52
C GLY A 9 11.06 16.41 -2.63
N PRO A 10 12.39 16.33 -2.81
CA PRO A 10 13.25 15.50 -1.98
C PRO A 10 13.04 15.80 -0.48
N GLY A 11 12.69 14.79 0.29
CA GLY A 11 12.44 14.94 1.73
C GLY A 11 11.12 15.61 2.11
N ARG A 12 10.16 15.77 1.18
CA ARG A 12 8.81 16.29 1.45
C ARG A 12 7.78 15.20 1.19
N ARG A 13 7.49 14.39 2.21
CA ARG A 13 6.61 13.22 2.07
C ARG A 13 5.30 13.37 2.83
N THR A 14 5.31 13.96 4.02
CA THR A 14 4.11 14.04 4.87
C THR A 14 4.08 15.34 5.66
N MET A 15 2.90 15.97 5.73
CA MET A 15 2.58 17.05 6.64
C MET A 15 2.19 16.48 8.00
N VAL A 16 2.93 16.90 9.03
CA VAL A 16 2.74 16.48 10.41
C VAL A 16 2.11 17.63 11.18
N TYR A 17 0.85 17.46 11.56
CA TYR A 17 0.11 18.42 12.36
C TYR A 17 0.33 18.13 13.84
N ILE A 18 0.72 19.16 14.60
CA ILE A 18 0.99 19.08 16.03
C ILE A 18 0.10 20.12 16.71
N GLU A 19 -0.62 19.73 17.75
CA GLU A 19 -1.67 20.54 18.38
C GLU A 19 -1.24 21.96 18.78
N GLN A 20 0.02 22.13 19.22
CA GLN A 20 0.57 23.42 19.67
C GLN A 20 1.35 24.17 18.57
N ILE A 21 1.37 23.68 17.33
CA ILE A 21 2.08 24.29 16.22
C ILE A 21 1.08 24.63 15.09
N PRO A 22 0.90 25.92 14.76
CA PRO A 22 -0.15 26.33 13.83
C PRO A 22 0.13 25.94 12.36
N ASN A 23 1.39 25.65 12.01
CA ASN A 23 1.78 25.22 10.67
C ASN A 23 2.32 23.78 10.70
N PRO A 24 1.97 22.93 9.73
CA PRO A 24 2.44 21.56 9.72
C PRO A 24 3.95 21.48 9.50
N ILE A 25 4.59 20.52 10.16
CA ILE A 25 6.00 20.18 9.92
C ILE A 25 6.07 19.27 8.70
N ILE A 26 6.98 19.58 7.78
CA ILE A 26 7.24 18.72 6.62
C ILE A 26 8.22 17.62 7.01
N ALA A 27 7.76 16.37 6.97
CA ALA A 27 8.57 15.21 7.23
C ALA A 27 9.10 14.59 5.93
N SER A 28 10.33 14.09 6.00
CA SER A 28 10.96 13.29 4.94
C SER A 28 10.50 11.84 4.93
N ARG A 29 9.69 11.43 5.91
CA ARG A 29 9.13 10.09 6.07
C ARG A 29 7.67 10.07 5.63
N THR A 30 7.21 8.92 5.14
CA THR A 30 5.80 8.72 4.82
C THR A 30 4.96 8.66 6.10
N GLU A 31 3.66 8.86 5.97
CA GLU A 31 2.70 8.72 7.07
C GLU A 31 2.85 7.37 7.77
N HIS A 32 2.91 6.29 6.99
CA HIS A 32 3.12 4.93 7.48
C HIS A 32 4.35 4.80 8.40
N THR A 33 5.53 5.26 7.97
CA THR A 33 6.77 5.19 8.79
C THR A 33 6.70 6.05 10.05
N ILE A 34 5.94 7.15 10.01
CA ILE A 34 5.74 8.01 11.18
C ILE A 34 4.83 7.31 12.18
N VAL A 35 3.72 6.71 11.73
CA VAL A 35 2.83 5.89 12.58
C VAL A 35 3.60 4.70 13.17
N GLU A 36 4.39 3.98 12.38
CA GLU A 36 5.27 2.91 12.85
C GLU A 36 6.18 3.36 14.00
N SER A 37 6.67 4.61 13.96
CA SER A 37 7.53 5.16 15.03
C SER A 37 6.74 5.63 16.26
N MET A 38 5.44 5.90 16.14
CA MET A 38 4.60 6.47 17.21
C MET A 38 3.86 5.42 18.02
N VAL A 39 3.55 4.27 17.44
CA VAL A 39 2.74 3.25 18.11
C VAL A 39 3.64 2.14 18.67
N GLN A 40 3.34 1.65 19.89
CA GLN A 40 3.98 0.43 20.46
C GLN A 40 3.51 -0.86 19.77
N THR A 41 2.96 -0.76 18.57
CA THR A 41 2.49 -1.91 17.80
C THR A 41 3.71 -2.77 17.46
N PRO A 42 3.66 -4.10 17.71
CA PRO A 42 4.73 -4.99 17.31
C PRO A 42 5.04 -4.81 15.82
N LYS A 43 6.32 -4.70 15.50
CA LYS A 43 6.78 -4.44 14.13
C LYS A 43 6.18 -5.43 13.13
N GLU A 44 6.01 -6.67 13.55
CA GLU A 44 5.42 -7.76 12.77
C GLU A 44 3.96 -7.48 12.36
N VAL A 45 3.20 -6.80 13.21
CA VAL A 45 1.80 -6.42 12.91
C VAL A 45 1.76 -5.31 11.87
N LEU A 46 2.65 -4.32 11.98
CA LEU A 46 2.76 -3.22 11.01
C LEU A 46 3.25 -3.71 9.64
N GLU A 47 4.26 -4.56 9.61
CA GLU A 47 4.76 -5.18 8.37
C GLU A 47 3.67 -6.05 7.71
N ALA A 48 2.88 -6.78 8.50
CA ALA A 48 1.73 -7.53 7.99
C ALA A 48 0.66 -6.62 7.39
N THR A 49 0.31 -5.51 8.05
CA THR A 49 -0.64 -4.53 7.51
C THR A 49 -0.13 -3.94 6.18
N ALA A 50 1.12 -3.48 6.13
CA ALA A 50 1.71 -2.96 4.90
C ALA A 50 1.73 -3.98 3.76
N ALA A 51 1.99 -5.25 4.07
CA ALA A 51 1.95 -6.33 3.08
C ALA A 51 0.53 -6.58 2.55
N ILE A 52 -0.50 -6.48 3.40
CA ILE A 52 -1.91 -6.60 2.98
C ILE A 52 -2.33 -5.41 2.12
N GLU A 53 -1.96 -4.18 2.48
CA GLU A 53 -2.22 -2.98 1.66
C GLU A 53 -1.61 -3.12 0.27
N LEU A 54 -0.34 -3.53 0.18
CA LEU A 54 0.32 -3.79 -1.11
C LEU A 54 -0.40 -4.89 -1.93
N LEU A 55 -0.90 -5.94 -1.27
CA LEU A 55 -1.64 -7.00 -1.94
C LEU A 55 -2.98 -6.49 -2.49
N GLN A 56 -3.67 -5.60 -1.77
CA GLN A 56 -4.88 -4.95 -2.25
C GLN A 56 -4.60 -4.09 -3.50
N ASP A 57 -3.56 -3.25 -3.46
CA ASP A 57 -3.15 -2.43 -4.61
C ASP A 57 -2.84 -3.31 -5.84
N LEU A 58 -2.07 -4.40 -5.65
CA LEU A 58 -1.75 -5.34 -6.72
C LEU A 58 -2.97 -6.08 -7.26
N TYR A 59 -3.93 -6.43 -6.40
CA TYR A 59 -5.18 -7.05 -6.82
C TYR A 59 -5.97 -6.10 -7.73
N ASP A 60 -6.11 -4.84 -7.30
CA ASP A 60 -6.86 -3.83 -8.05
C ASP A 60 -6.20 -3.55 -9.40
N ASP A 61 -4.87 -3.37 -9.44
CA ASP A 61 -4.11 -3.19 -10.67
C ASP A 61 -4.28 -4.38 -11.63
N ILE A 62 -4.13 -5.62 -11.13
CA ILE A 62 -4.29 -6.82 -11.97
C ILE A 62 -5.73 -6.94 -12.48
N SER A 63 -6.74 -6.65 -11.64
CA SER A 63 -8.15 -6.76 -12.00
C SER A 63 -8.55 -5.86 -13.17
N GLN A 64 -7.88 -4.72 -13.33
CA GLN A 64 -8.09 -3.78 -14.43
C GLN A 64 -7.45 -4.22 -15.75
N ILE A 65 -6.52 -5.19 -15.73
CA ILE A 65 -5.86 -5.68 -16.94
C ILE A 65 -6.86 -6.47 -17.79
N GLY A 66 -7.14 -5.99 -19.00
CA GLY A 66 -8.03 -6.64 -19.94
C GLY A 66 -7.54 -8.01 -20.47
N PRO A 67 -8.44 -8.83 -21.06
CA PRO A 67 -8.15 -10.21 -21.44
C PRO A 67 -7.05 -10.36 -22.50
N MET A 68 -6.88 -9.38 -23.39
CA MET A 68 -5.82 -9.39 -24.40
C MET A 68 -4.43 -9.30 -23.76
N LEU A 69 -4.22 -8.33 -22.87
CA LEU A 69 -2.94 -8.15 -22.17
C LEU A 69 -2.63 -9.34 -21.25
N ARG A 70 -3.63 -9.88 -20.55
CA ARG A 70 -3.47 -11.11 -19.76
C ARG A 70 -3.00 -12.28 -20.61
N THR A 71 -3.52 -12.42 -21.82
CA THR A 71 -3.12 -13.48 -22.76
C THR A 71 -1.69 -13.28 -23.27
N SER A 72 -1.31 -12.04 -23.62
CA SER A 72 0.06 -11.72 -24.05
C SER A 72 1.07 -11.96 -22.93
N ILE A 73 0.81 -11.47 -21.71
CA ILE A 73 1.70 -11.66 -20.55
C ILE A 73 1.90 -13.15 -20.23
N ARG A 74 0.83 -13.96 -20.29
CA ARG A 74 0.95 -15.42 -20.10
C ARG A 74 1.85 -16.06 -21.16
N LYS A 75 1.76 -15.63 -22.42
CA LYS A 75 2.54 -16.20 -23.54
C LYS A 75 3.99 -15.75 -23.54
N GLU A 76 4.25 -14.48 -23.26
CA GLU A 76 5.57 -13.86 -23.39
C GLU A 76 6.41 -13.98 -22.12
N ALA A 77 5.78 -13.89 -20.94
CA ALA A 77 6.46 -13.90 -19.66
C ALA A 77 6.19 -15.16 -18.83
N SER A 78 5.40 -16.12 -19.35
CA SER A 78 4.95 -17.32 -18.60
C SER A 78 4.30 -16.98 -17.25
N LEU A 79 3.68 -15.80 -17.16
CA LEU A 79 3.10 -15.28 -15.92
C LEU A 79 1.57 -15.37 -15.99
N ASP A 80 0.97 -16.16 -15.10
CA ASP A 80 -0.48 -16.34 -15.04
C ASP A 80 -1.15 -15.34 -14.07
N LEU A 81 -1.56 -14.19 -14.61
CA LEU A 81 -2.22 -13.16 -13.81
C LEU A 81 -3.55 -13.61 -13.20
N ASN A 82 -4.29 -14.54 -13.83
CA ASN A 82 -5.54 -15.04 -13.27
C ASN A 82 -5.29 -15.91 -12.03
N GLN A 83 -4.20 -16.69 -12.04
CA GLN A 83 -3.79 -17.48 -10.88
C GLN A 83 -3.33 -16.58 -9.73
N ILE A 84 -2.55 -15.54 -10.04
CA ILE A 84 -2.05 -14.59 -9.05
C ILE A 84 -3.21 -13.82 -8.41
N GLU A 85 -4.08 -13.22 -9.21
CA GLU A 85 -5.27 -12.51 -8.75
C GLU A 85 -6.15 -13.36 -7.81
N ARG A 86 -6.39 -14.63 -8.18
CA ARG A 86 -7.16 -15.56 -7.32
C ARG A 86 -6.47 -15.79 -5.98
N LYS A 87 -5.15 -16.03 -5.96
CA LYS A 87 -4.41 -16.26 -4.72
C LYS A 87 -4.40 -15.02 -3.82
N ILE A 88 -4.24 -13.83 -4.41
CA ILE A 88 -4.29 -12.57 -3.67
C ILE A 88 -5.67 -12.40 -3.05
N LYS A 89 -6.74 -12.61 -3.84
CA LYS A 89 -8.12 -12.56 -3.35
C LYS A 89 -8.37 -13.52 -2.18
N GLU A 90 -7.89 -14.76 -2.26
CA GLU A 90 -8.00 -15.73 -1.16
C GLU A 90 -7.29 -15.28 0.13
N ILE A 91 -6.23 -14.48 0.02
CA ILE A 91 -5.52 -13.92 1.18
C ILE A 91 -6.32 -12.75 1.77
N LEU A 92 -6.81 -11.85 0.92
CA LEU A 92 -7.61 -10.68 1.32
C LEU A 92 -8.96 -11.09 1.93
N ASP A 93 -9.65 -12.06 1.34
CA ASP A 93 -10.93 -12.58 1.84
C ASP A 93 -10.77 -13.23 3.23
N ARG A 94 -9.61 -13.84 3.51
CA ARG A 94 -9.31 -14.39 4.84
C ARG A 94 -9.19 -13.30 5.90
N GLN A 95 -8.56 -12.17 5.60
CA GLN A 95 -8.46 -11.04 6.54
C GLN A 95 -9.84 -10.49 6.91
N ASN A 96 -10.71 -10.30 5.91
CA ASN A 96 -12.07 -9.78 6.10
C ASN A 96 -12.99 -10.68 6.95
N HIS A 97 -12.61 -11.94 7.21
CA HIS A 97 -13.34 -12.86 8.09
C HIS A 97 -12.88 -12.81 9.56
N PHE A 98 -11.81 -12.08 9.88
CA PHE A 98 -11.30 -11.92 11.25
C PHE A 98 -11.60 -10.54 11.87
N GLU A 99 -12.33 -9.66 11.16
CA GLU A 99 -12.90 -8.40 11.67
C GLU A 99 -14.38 -8.52 12.06
#